data_AF-A0A4Z0QJ87-F1
#
_entry.id   AF-A0A4Z0QJ87-F1
#
_cell.length_a   1.000
_cell.length_b   1.000
_cell.length_c   1.000
_cell.angle_alpha   90.00
_cell.angle_beta   90.00
_cell.angle_gamma   90.00
#
_symmetry.space_group_name_H-M   'P 1'
#
loop_
_entity.id
_entity.type
_entity.pdbx_description
1 polymer ?
#
loop_
_entity_poly.entity_id
_entity_poly.type
_entity_poly.pdbx_seq_one_letter_code
_entity_poly.pdbx_strand_id
1 'polypeptide(L)'
;MTARYPAPTPLASLLAQADSLAFTQVEHHDSLFKELLAAVKTLALEVQTLKEGQAEWVSQKEAMKLCGRSRAWFYEQRNRDTLPIRVLPPTKGSREVKYNRADCLAYAQANLIAPPPTQQLQ
;
A
#
# COMPACT_ATOMS: atom_id res chain seq x y z
N MET A 1 45.25 42.44 -46.10
CA MET A 1 44.39 41.35 -46.60
C MET A 1 43.52 40.87 -45.44
N THR A 2 42.27 41.33 -45.35
CA THR A 2 41.34 40.95 -44.27
C THR A 2 40.38 39.89 -44.79
N ALA A 3 40.56 38.65 -44.34
CA ALA A 3 39.64 37.55 -44.61
C ALA A 3 38.28 37.86 -43.96
N ARG A 4 37.27 38.14 -44.77
CA ARG A 4 35.86 38.14 -44.32
C ARG A 4 35.42 36.69 -44.23
N TYR A 5 35.29 36.17 -43.01
CA TYR A 5 34.60 34.90 -42.78
C TYR A 5 33.14 35.04 -43.24
N PRO A 6 32.57 34.05 -43.95
CA PRO A 6 31.15 34.09 -44.28
C PRO A 6 30.34 34.03 -42.98
N ALA A 7 29.34 34.89 -42.88
CA ALA A 7 28.37 34.84 -41.79
C ALA A 7 27.73 33.44 -41.73
N PRO A 8 27.44 32.90 -40.53
CA PRO A 8 26.79 31.61 -40.39
C PRO A 8 25.50 31.63 -41.22
N THR A 9 25.37 30.68 -42.13
CA THR A 9 24.18 30.57 -42.97
C THR A 9 22.96 30.36 -42.07
N PRO A 10 21.81 30.99 -42.38
CA PRO A 10 20.60 30.87 -41.57
C PRO A 10 20.17 29.40 -41.39
N LEU A 11 20.49 28.53 -42.35
CA LEU A 11 20.28 27.08 -42.26
C LEU A 11 21.08 26.42 -41.14
N ALA A 12 22.36 26.77 -40.95
CA ALA A 12 23.19 26.21 -39.89
C ALA A 12 22.71 26.66 -38.50
N SER A 13 22.17 27.87 -38.41
CA SER A 13 21.54 28.38 -37.18
C SER A 13 20.23 27.66 -36.86
N LEU A 14 19.43 27.32 -37.88
CA LEU A 14 18.20 26.55 -37.72
C LEU A 14 18.48 25.09 -37.34
N LEU A 15 19.53 24.47 -37.89
CA LEU A 15 19.97 23.12 -37.52
C LEU A 15 20.43 23.07 -36.05
N ALA A 16 21.27 24.03 -35.63
CA ALA A 16 21.70 24.10 -34.23
C ALA A 16 20.52 24.35 -33.25
N GLN A 17 19.51 25.12 -33.67
CA GLN A 17 18.29 25.31 -32.87
C GLN A 17 17.43 24.04 -32.84
N ALA A 18 17.30 23.31 -33.95
CA ALA A 18 16.59 22.05 -33.98
C ALA A 18 17.26 20.98 -33.11
N ASP A 19 18.59 20.89 -33.14
CA ASP A 19 19.35 19.95 -32.30
C ASP A 19 19.26 20.33 -30.82
N SER A 20 19.31 21.63 -30.49
CA SER A 20 19.14 22.11 -29.11
C SER A 20 17.72 21.84 -28.59
N LEU A 21 16.69 22.04 -29.43
CA LEU A 21 15.30 21.73 -29.07
C LEU A 21 15.09 20.22 -28.88
N ALA A 22 15.61 19.40 -29.80
CA ALA A 22 15.53 17.95 -29.69
C ALA A 22 16.21 17.44 -28.41
N PHE A 23 17.38 17.99 -28.07
CA PHE A 23 18.10 17.65 -26.84
C PHE A 23 17.30 18.03 -25.58
N THR A 24 16.80 19.27 -25.50
CA THR A 24 15.98 19.72 -24.35
C THR A 24 14.70 18.93 -24.19
N GLN A 25 14.09 18.48 -25.28
CA GLN A 25 12.86 17.71 -25.26
C GLN A 25 13.11 16.31 -24.68
N VAL A 26 14.21 15.65 -25.07
CA VAL A 26 14.61 14.34 -24.51
C VAL A 26 14.93 14.46 -23.02
N GLU A 27 15.68 15.48 -22.59
CA GLU A 27 15.97 15.69 -21.16
C GLU A 27 14.72 15.98 -20.34
N HIS A 28 13.77 16.74 -20.89
CA HIS A 28 12.49 17.01 -20.23
C HIS A 28 11.65 15.74 -20.10
N HIS A 29 11.60 14.90 -21.13
CA HIS A 29 10.92 13.60 -21.07
C HIS A 29 11.57 12.66 -20.05
N ASP A 30 12.90 12.61 -19.98
CA ASP A 30 13.63 11.81 -18.99
C ASP A 30 13.35 12.28 -17.54
N SER A 31 13.23 13.59 -17.32
CA SER A 31 12.85 14.13 -16.01
C SER A 31 11.44 13.71 -15.61
N LEU A 32 10.47 13.85 -16.52
CA LEU A 32 9.09 13.44 -16.28
C LEU A 32 8.97 11.94 -16.02
N PHE A 33 9.76 11.11 -16.72
CA PHE A 33 9.80 9.67 -16.46
C PHE A 33 10.38 9.33 -15.09
N LYS A 34 11.44 10.03 -14.65
CA LYS A 34 12.01 9.85 -13.31
C LYS A 34 11.02 10.23 -12.21
N GLU A 35 10.31 11.34 -12.40
CA GLU A 35 9.25 11.79 -11.47
C GLU A 35 8.09 10.79 -11.43
N LEU A 36 7.64 10.29 -12.58
CA LEU A 36 6.60 9.27 -12.67
C LEU A 36 7.03 7.97 -11.97
N LEU A 37 8.27 7.51 -12.20
CA LEU A 37 8.79 6.31 -11.53
C LEU A 37 8.88 6.49 -10.02
N ALA A 38 9.27 7.68 -9.54
CA ALA A 38 9.28 8.00 -8.12
C ALA A 38 7.87 8.00 -7.53
N ALA A 39 6.90 8.59 -8.24
CA ALA A 39 5.50 8.61 -7.83
C ALA A 39 4.91 7.20 -7.78
N VAL A 40 5.18 6.36 -8.79
CA VAL A 40 4.70 4.96 -8.83
C VAL A 40 5.31 4.13 -7.72
N LYS A 41 6.59 4.31 -7.38
CA LYS A 41 7.22 3.62 -6.23
C LYS A 41 6.59 4.04 -4.90
N THR A 42 6.32 5.33 -4.74
CA THR A 42 5.66 5.85 -3.54
C THR A 42 4.25 5.28 -3.42
N LEU A 43 3.49 5.28 -4.51
CA LEU A 43 2.15 4.70 -4.57
C LEU A 43 2.17 3.19 -4.29
N ALA A 44 3.17 2.47 -4.79
CA ALA A 44 3.32 1.03 -4.51
C ALA A 44 3.54 0.76 -3.02
N LEU A 45 4.37 1.59 -2.35
CA LEU A 45 4.57 1.50 -0.90
C LEU A 45 3.28 1.85 -0.14
N GLU A 46 2.56 2.89 -0.54
CA GLU A 46 1.28 3.24 0.07
C GLU A 46 0.24 2.13 -0.10
N VAL A 47 0.12 1.53 -1.29
CA VAL A 47 -0.76 0.38 -1.53
C VAL A 47 -0.35 -0.83 -0.69
N GLN A 48 0.96 -1.08 -0.53
CA GLN A 48 1.47 -2.14 0.34
C GLN A 48 1.06 -1.89 1.80
N THR A 49 1.28 -0.68 2.31
CA THR A 49 0.89 -0.30 3.68
C THR A 49 -0.62 -0.32 3.89
N LEU A 50 -1.42 0.02 2.87
CA LEU A 50 -2.88 -0.07 2.90
C LEU A 50 -3.37 -1.51 2.87
N LYS A 51 -2.69 -2.41 2.15
CA LYS A 51 -2.99 -3.85 2.18
C LYS A 51 -2.64 -4.48 3.52
N GLU A 52 -1.51 -4.09 4.12
CA GLU A 52 -1.11 -4.51 5.46
C GLU A 52 -2.02 -3.90 6.54
N GLY A 53 -2.51 -2.68 6.31
CA GLY A 53 -3.41 -1.94 7.20
C GLY A 53 -4.91 -2.20 6.96
N GLN A 54 -5.30 -2.97 5.94
CA GLN A 54 -6.69 -3.36 5.77
C GLN A 54 -7.09 -4.26 6.94
N ALA A 55 -7.87 -3.68 7.84
CA ALA A 55 -8.49 -4.38 8.95
C ALA A 55 -9.38 -5.51 8.40
N GLU A 56 -8.80 -6.70 8.24
CA GLU A 56 -9.55 -7.87 7.84
C GLU A 56 -10.48 -8.25 8.99
N TRP A 57 -11.79 -8.12 8.76
CA TRP A 57 -12.81 -8.41 9.76
C TRP A 57 -13.26 -9.86 9.62
N VAL A 58 -12.91 -10.67 10.61
CA VAL A 58 -13.21 -12.11 10.63
C VAL A 58 -14.46 -12.43 11.45
N SER A 59 -15.09 -13.55 11.13
CA SER A 59 -16.25 -14.08 11.88
C SER A 59 -15.86 -14.47 13.31
N GLN A 60 -16.85 -14.61 14.21
CA GLN A 60 -16.60 -15.11 15.57
C GLN A 60 -15.92 -16.50 15.56
N LYS A 61 -16.29 -17.35 14.60
CA LYS A 61 -15.72 -18.70 14.47
C LYS A 61 -14.24 -18.67 14.10
N GLU A 62 -13.85 -17.80 13.20
CA GLU A 62 -12.45 -17.61 12.82
C GLU A 62 -11.65 -16.94 13.93
N ALA A 63 -12.20 -15.92 14.57
CA ALA A 63 -11.57 -15.26 15.72
C ALA A 63 -11.24 -16.26 16.84
N MET A 64 -12.15 -17.20 17.12
CA MET A 64 -11.92 -18.30 18.08
C MET A 64 -10.76 -19.21 17.67
N LYS A 65 -10.65 -19.55 16.37
CA LYS A 65 -9.53 -20.36 15.86
C LYS A 65 -8.20 -19.62 15.97
N LEU A 66 -8.19 -18.33 15.59
CA LEU A 66 -6.98 -17.51 15.64
C LEU A 66 -6.50 -17.30 17.07
N CYS A 67 -7.42 -16.96 17.99
CA CYS A 67 -7.08 -16.68 19.38
C CYS A 67 -6.93 -17.94 20.24
N GLY A 68 -7.27 -19.13 19.74
CA GLY A 68 -7.29 -20.36 20.55
C GLY A 68 -8.20 -20.28 21.78
N ARG A 69 -9.26 -19.46 21.74
CA ARG A 69 -10.18 -19.21 22.87
C ARG A 69 -11.60 -19.67 22.57
N SER A 70 -12.32 -20.02 23.63
CA SER A 70 -13.71 -20.45 23.54
C SER A 70 -14.65 -19.26 23.30
N ARG A 71 -15.84 -19.54 22.77
CA ARG A 71 -16.89 -18.54 22.58
C ARG A 71 -17.27 -17.82 23.89
N ALA A 72 -17.32 -18.58 24.99
CA ALA A 72 -17.65 -18.05 26.32
C ALA A 72 -16.64 -17.00 26.79
N TRP A 73 -15.35 -17.22 26.53
CA TRP A 73 -14.30 -16.26 26.86
C TRP A 73 -14.52 -14.92 26.15
N PHE A 74 -14.85 -14.91 24.85
CA PHE A 74 -15.13 -13.67 24.12
C PHE A 74 -16.32 -12.89 24.72
N TYR A 75 -17.38 -13.59 25.14
CA TYR A 75 -18.52 -12.94 25.80
C TYR A 75 -18.16 -12.38 27.16
N GLU A 76 -17.42 -13.14 27.96
CA GLU A 76 -16.95 -12.70 29.26
C GLU A 76 -16.06 -11.46 29.17
N GLN A 77 -15.09 -11.46 28.25
CA GLN A 77 -14.19 -10.31 28.05
C GLN A 77 -14.92 -9.08 27.50
N ARG A 78 -15.93 -9.27 26.64
CA ARG A 78 -16.76 -8.15 26.17
C ARG A 78 -17.63 -7.59 27.29
N ASN A 79 -18.24 -8.42 28.13
CA ASN A 79 -19.07 -7.96 29.23
C ASN A 79 -18.27 -7.21 30.31
N ARG A 80 -16.97 -7.51 30.41
CA ARG A 80 -16.03 -6.84 31.31
C ARG A 80 -15.35 -5.62 30.68
N ASP A 81 -15.62 -5.31 29.40
CA ASP A 81 -14.93 -4.29 28.60
C ASP A 81 -13.39 -4.44 28.57
N THR A 82 -12.89 -5.65 28.76
CA THR A 82 -11.45 -5.98 28.78
C THR A 82 -10.98 -6.71 27.53
N LEU A 83 -11.82 -6.81 26.50
CA LEU A 83 -11.49 -7.54 25.28
C LEU A 83 -10.37 -6.82 24.50
N PRO A 84 -9.18 -7.44 24.32
CA PRO A 84 -8.03 -6.81 23.65
C PRO A 84 -8.13 -6.87 22.12
N ILE A 85 -9.34 -7.05 21.58
CA ILE A 85 -9.61 -7.30 20.16
C ILE A 85 -10.71 -6.35 19.73
N ARG A 86 -10.45 -5.54 18.69
CA ARG A 86 -11.46 -4.64 18.13
C ARG A 86 -12.63 -5.42 17.55
N VAL A 87 -13.82 -4.88 17.78
CA VAL A 87 -15.09 -5.49 17.42
C VAL A 87 -15.83 -4.57 16.46
N LEU A 88 -16.28 -5.12 15.33
CA LEU A 88 -17.27 -4.46 14.48
C LEU A 88 -18.66 -4.89 14.93
N PRO A 89 -19.50 -3.97 15.44
CA PRO A 89 -20.85 -4.31 15.86
C PRO A 89 -21.69 -4.80 14.67
N PRO A 90 -22.75 -5.58 14.94
CA PRO A 90 -23.61 -6.12 13.91
C PRO A 90 -24.29 -5.00 13.12
N THR A 91 -24.33 -5.13 11.79
CA THR A 91 -25.09 -4.24 10.91
C THR A 91 -26.57 -4.61 10.90
N LYS A 92 -27.44 -3.65 10.56
CA LYS A 92 -28.90 -3.90 10.41
C LYS A 92 -29.11 -5.04 9.40
N GLY A 93 -29.55 -6.21 9.90
CA GLY A 93 -29.80 -7.41 9.09
C GLY A 93 -28.90 -8.60 9.39
N SER A 94 -27.80 -8.41 10.15
CA SER A 94 -26.95 -9.51 10.63
C SER A 94 -26.86 -9.48 12.15
N ARG A 95 -26.92 -10.64 12.80
CA ARG A 95 -26.58 -10.79 14.24
C ARG A 95 -25.10 -11.09 14.45
N GLU A 96 -24.34 -11.22 13.36
CA GLU A 96 -22.95 -11.64 13.41
C GLU A 96 -22.04 -10.47 13.75
N VAL A 97 -21.26 -10.67 14.80
CA VAL A 97 -20.25 -9.73 15.26
C VAL A 97 -18.94 -10.11 14.60
N LYS A 98 -18.24 -9.14 14.00
CA LYS A 98 -16.93 -9.37 13.41
C LYS A 98 -15.81 -8.86 14.32
N TYR A 99 -14.66 -9.48 14.20
CA TYR A 99 -13.48 -9.20 15.02
C TYR A 99 -12.33 -8.83 14.11
N ASN A 100 -11.46 -7.94 14.57
CA ASN A 100 -10.27 -7.59 13.82
C ASN A 100 -9.28 -8.76 13.83
N ARG A 101 -8.88 -9.22 12.63
CA ARG A 101 -7.97 -10.35 12.45
C ARG A 101 -6.58 -10.08 13.02
N ALA A 102 -6.04 -8.88 12.80
CA ALA A 102 -4.70 -8.51 13.27
C ALA A 102 -4.63 -8.54 14.79
N ASP A 103 -5.64 -8.01 15.48
CA ASP A 103 -5.71 -8.05 16.95
C ASP A 103 -5.84 -9.50 17.46
N CYS A 104 -6.57 -10.36 16.74
CA CYS A 104 -6.66 -11.79 17.07
C CYS A 104 -5.30 -12.49 16.96
N LEU A 105 -4.53 -12.19 15.90
CA LEU A 105 -3.18 -12.72 15.70
C LEU A 105 -2.19 -12.18 16.73
N ALA A 106 -2.25 -10.89 17.04
CA ALA A 106 -1.42 -10.26 18.07
C ALA A 106 -1.70 -10.89 19.44
N TYR A 107 -2.98 -11.13 19.77
CA TYR A 107 -3.35 -11.86 20.99
C TYR A 107 -2.77 -13.28 20.99
N ALA A 108 -2.90 -14.01 19.88
CA ALA A 108 -2.38 -15.37 19.76
C ALA A 108 -0.86 -15.42 19.98
N GLN A 109 -0.11 -14.52 19.34
CA GLN A 109 1.33 -14.37 19.48
C GLN A 109 1.74 -14.06 20.93
N ALA A 110 1.07 -13.09 21.56
CA ALA A 110 1.33 -12.71 22.95
C ALA A 110 1.07 -13.85 23.95
N ASN A 111 0.19 -14.79 23.61
CA ASN A 111 -0.18 -15.93 24.46
C ASN A 111 0.46 -17.26 24.02
N LEU A 112 1.46 -17.23 23.11
CA LEU A 112 2.15 -18.41 22.57
C LEU A 112 1.20 -19.44 21.93
N ILE A 113 0.08 -18.98 21.38
CA ILE A 113 -0.88 -19.81 20.67
C ILE A 113 -0.40 -19.89 19.22
N ALA A 114 -0.02 -21.10 18.79
CA ALA A 114 0.44 -21.32 17.42
C ALA A 114 -0.65 -20.85 16.44
N PRO A 115 -0.36 -19.89 15.54
CA PRO A 115 -1.35 -19.47 14.56
C PRO A 115 -1.68 -20.67 13.64
N PRO A 116 -2.95 -20.83 13.23
CA PRO A 116 -3.28 -21.85 12.24
C PRO A 116 -2.48 -21.60 10.96
N PRO A 117 -2.06 -22.66 10.25
CA PRO A 117 -1.24 -22.52 9.04
C PRO A 117 -1.98 -21.65 8.03
N THR A 118 -1.34 -20.56 7.61
CA THR A 118 -1.85 -19.66 6.60
C THR A 118 -2.02 -20.45 5.31
N GLN A 119 -3.26 -20.82 4.96
CA GLN A 119 -3.56 -21.34 3.63
C GLN A 119 -3.29 -20.21 2.64
N GLN A 120 -2.18 -20.33 1.90
CA GLN A 120 -1.94 -19.51 0.72
C GLN A 120 -3.13 -19.74 -0.22
N LEU A 121 -3.88 -18.67 -0.47
CA LEU A 121 -4.88 -18.64 -1.53
C LEU A 121 -4.15 -18.96 -2.86
N GLN A 122 -4.40 -20.15 -3.40
CA GLN A 122 -4.08 -20.52 -4.79
C GLN A 122 -5.20 -20.04 -5.71
#